data_AF-A0AAV8ZPW1-F1
#
_entry.id   AF-A0AAV8ZPW1-F1
#
_cell.length_a   1.000
_cell.length_b   1.000
_cell.length_c   1.000
_cell.angle_alpha   90.00
_cell.angle_beta   90.00
_cell.angle_gamma   90.00
#
_symmetry.space_group_name_H-M   'P 1'
#
loop_
_entity.id
_entity.type
_entity.pdbx_description
1 polymer ?
#
loop_
_entity_poly.entity_id
_entity_poly.type
_entity_poly.pdbx_seq_one_letter_code
_entity_poly.pdbx_strand_id
1 'polypeptide(L)'
;MVRNGKEKRKIGDFDEESMKRAVLNVIDNEISIRAAAREANLVHMTLKRYVDKYRNGSEEERLNFHFAPRYDVNKVFPKELEDQLRDYLLTSCRMHHGLTRKNAMMLAYELAKINNLKYPSS
;
A
#
# COMPACT_ATOMS: atom_id res chain seq x y z
N MET A 1 21.36 17.85 22.49
CA MET A 1 20.67 18.21 21.24
C MET A 1 19.69 17.10 20.90
N VAL A 2 18.38 17.31 21.13
CA VAL A 2 17.35 16.31 20.81
C VAL A 2 17.27 16.20 19.29
N ARG A 3 17.50 15.01 18.73
CA ARG A 3 17.31 14.77 17.30
C ARG A 3 15.81 14.83 17.03
N ASN A 4 15.33 15.95 16.47
CA ASN A 4 14.00 15.97 15.86
C ASN A 4 14.01 14.96 14.71
N GLY A 5 13.35 13.82 14.91
CA GLY A 5 13.18 12.81 13.89
C GLY A 5 12.36 13.40 12.74
N LYS A 6 12.80 13.19 11.50
CA LYS A 6 11.98 13.53 10.32
C LYS A 6 10.63 12.83 10.45
N GLU A 7 9.55 13.55 10.19
CA GLU A 7 8.21 12.96 10.19
C GLU A 7 8.17 11.73 9.28
N LYS A 8 7.46 10.69 9.74
CA LYS A 8 7.28 9.49 8.94
C LYS A 8 6.50 9.87 7.69
N ARG A 9 7.02 9.48 6.52
CA ARG A 9 6.35 9.70 5.25
C ARG A 9 4.97 9.03 5.27
N LYS A 10 3.91 9.79 5.00
CA LYS A 10 2.59 9.23 4.72
C LYS A 10 2.61 8.56 3.35
N ILE A 11 2.27 7.27 3.31
CA ILE A 11 2.27 6.47 2.08
C ILE A 11 0.85 6.53 1.51
N GLY A 12 0.72 6.79 0.21
CA GLY A 12 -0.58 6.75 -0.47
C GLY A 12 -1.56 7.85 -0.06
N ASP A 13 -1.07 8.95 0.49
CA ASP A 13 -1.87 10.10 0.92
C ASP A 13 -2.30 10.92 -0.29
N PHE A 14 -3.23 10.38 -1.08
CA PHE A 14 -3.91 11.10 -2.15
C PHE A 14 -5.27 10.48 -2.42
N ASP A 15 -6.20 11.34 -2.82
CA ASP A 15 -7.53 10.94 -3.25
C ASP A 15 -7.53 10.39 -4.68
N GLU A 16 -8.39 9.42 -4.94
CA GLU A 16 -8.48 8.73 -6.23
C GLU A 16 -8.93 9.68 -7.35
N GLU A 17 -9.88 10.57 -7.08
CA GLU A 17 -10.33 11.54 -8.08
C GLU A 17 -9.23 12.53 -8.44
N SER A 18 -8.50 13.00 -7.43
CA SER A 18 -7.37 13.91 -7.62
C SER A 18 -6.28 13.30 -8.50
N MET A 19 -5.95 12.02 -8.29
CA MET A 19 -5.01 11.28 -9.15
C MET A 19 -5.55 11.11 -10.58
N LYS A 20 -6.83 10.74 -10.73
CA LYS A 20 -7.47 10.57 -12.05
C LYS A 20 -7.43 11.85 -12.87
N ARG A 21 -7.83 12.98 -12.29
CA ARG A 21 -7.81 14.30 -12.94
C ARG A 21 -6.40 14.67 -13.38
N ALA A 22 -5.41 14.48 -12.51
CA ALA A 22 -4.03 14.81 -12.81
C ALA A 22 -3.44 13.95 -13.94
N VAL A 23 -3.77 12.65 -14.00
CA VAL A 23 -3.31 11.76 -15.09
C VAL A 23 -3.94 12.17 -16.41
N LEU A 24 -5.26 12.41 -16.44
CA LEU A 24 -5.96 12.85 -17.66
C LEU A 24 -5.45 14.20 -18.15
N ASN A 25 -5.20 15.17 -17.27
CA ASN A 25 -4.62 16.46 -17.67
C ASN A 25 -3.23 16.34 -18.33
N VAL A 26 -2.43 15.34 -17.96
CA VAL A 26 -1.11 15.09 -18.57
C VAL A 26 -1.23 14.38 -19.93
N ILE A 27 -2.33 13.66 -20.16
CA ILE A 27 -2.54 12.87 -21.37
C ILE A 27 -3.33 13.68 -22.41
N ASP A 28 -4.43 14.29 -22.00
CA ASP A 28 -5.39 14.98 -22.87
C ASP A 28 -5.00 16.45 -23.12
N ASN A 29 -4.56 17.16 -22.07
CA ASN A 29 -4.23 18.59 -22.12
C ASN A 29 -2.72 18.85 -22.32
N GLU A 30 -1.90 17.80 -22.48
CA GLU A 30 -0.45 17.84 -22.66
C GLU A 30 0.33 18.68 -21.61
N ILE A 31 -0.23 18.84 -20.40
CA ILE A 31 0.42 19.59 -19.33
C ILE A 31 1.61 18.78 -18.79
N SER A 32 2.72 19.45 -18.45
CA SER A 32 3.87 18.76 -17.85
C SER A 32 3.49 18.08 -16.52
N ILE A 33 4.07 16.90 -16.24
CA ILE A 33 3.84 16.14 -15.00
C ILE A 33 4.05 17.02 -13.75
N ARG A 34 5.03 17.93 -13.78
CA ARG A 34 5.32 18.82 -12.64
C ARG A 34 4.27 19.93 -12.46
N ALA A 35 3.60 20.37 -13.51
CA ALA A 35 2.52 21.35 -13.42
C ALA A 35 1.24 20.67 -12.90
N ALA A 36 0.83 19.56 -13.51
CA ALA A 36 -0.34 18.79 -13.06
C ALA A 36 -0.21 18.31 -11.61
N ALA A 37 1.00 17.89 -11.19
CA ALA A 37 1.25 17.50 -9.80
C ALA A 37 1.10 18.67 -8.81
N ARG A 38 1.48 19.90 -9.21
CA ARG A 38 1.31 21.08 -8.35
C ARG A 38 -0.16 21.47 -8.22
N GLU A 39 -0.92 21.43 -9.31
CA GLU A 39 -2.36 21.73 -9.28
C GLU A 39 -3.15 20.73 -8.43
N ALA A 40 -2.81 19.45 -8.52
CA ALA A 40 -3.48 18.39 -7.75
C ALA A 40 -2.89 18.16 -6.35
N ASN A 41 -1.91 18.96 -5.91
CA ASN A 41 -1.17 18.75 -4.65
C ASN A 41 -0.61 17.33 -4.48
N LEU A 42 -0.12 16.74 -5.57
CA LEU A 42 0.45 15.40 -5.61
C LEU A 42 1.98 15.43 -5.65
N VAL A 43 2.60 14.36 -5.13
CA VAL A 43 4.04 14.15 -5.34
C VAL A 43 4.28 13.79 -6.80
N HIS A 44 5.09 14.59 -7.51
CA HIS A 44 5.34 14.42 -8.96
C HIS A 44 5.82 13.01 -9.35
N MET A 45 6.62 12.35 -8.50
CA MET A 45 7.08 10.97 -8.74
C MET A 45 5.93 9.97 -8.70
N THR A 46 4.95 10.19 -7.82
CA THR A 46 3.75 9.36 -7.76
C THR A 46 2.94 9.54 -9.04
N LEU A 47 2.65 10.79 -9.42
CA LEU A 47 1.92 11.08 -10.66
C LEU A 47 2.61 10.47 -11.88
N LYS A 48 3.94 10.64 -12.00
CA LYS A 48 4.73 10.04 -13.08
C LYS A 48 4.51 8.53 -13.19
N ARG A 49 4.59 7.81 -12.07
CA ARG A 49 4.36 6.35 -12.04
C ARG A 49 2.97 5.98 -12.57
N TYR A 50 1.94 6.75 -12.20
CA TYR A 50 0.57 6.51 -12.66
C TYR A 50 0.41 6.83 -14.15
N VAL A 51 0.98 7.93 -14.63
CA VAL A 51 1.00 8.30 -16.05
C VAL A 51 1.72 7.24 -16.89
N ASP A 52 2.91 6.79 -16.47
CA ASP A 52 3.67 5.75 -17.18
C ASP A 52 2.88 4.44 -17.24
N LYS A 53 2.25 4.04 -16.12
CA LYS A 53 1.41 2.84 -16.07
C LYS A 53 0.18 2.95 -16.98
N TYR A 54 -0.47 4.11 -17.01
CA TYR A 54 -1.64 4.33 -17.86
C TYR A 54 -1.25 4.39 -19.36
N ARG A 55 -0.14 5.06 -19.69
CA ARG A 55 0.37 5.15 -21.08
C ARG A 55 0.77 3.78 -21.63
N ASN A 56 1.45 2.96 -20.83
CA ASN A 56 1.93 1.65 -21.26
C ASN A 56 0.85 0.55 -21.20
N GLY A 57 -0.30 0.82 -20.58
CA GLY A 57 -1.38 -0.15 -20.46
C GLY A 57 -2.14 -0.35 -21.76
N SER A 58 -2.69 -1.56 -21.95
CA SER A 58 -3.64 -1.85 -23.04
C SER A 58 -4.94 -1.05 -22.88
N GLU A 59 -5.78 -1.03 -23.91
CA GLU A 59 -7.07 -0.32 -23.86
C GLU A 59 -7.99 -0.88 -22.74
N GLU A 60 -8.00 -2.20 -22.57
CA GLU A 60 -8.72 -2.87 -21.47
C GLU A 60 -8.16 -2.50 -20.08
N GLU A 61 -6.84 -2.37 -19.96
CA GLU A 61 -6.19 -1.97 -18.71
C GLU A 61 -6.43 -0.51 -18.36
N ARG A 62 -6.59 0.37 -19.36
CA ARG A 62 -6.95 1.78 -19.16
C ARG A 62 -8.41 1.93 -18.71
N LEU A 63 -9.32 1.16 -19.29
CA LEU A 63 -10.74 1.15 -18.89
C LEU A 63 -10.91 0.68 -17.44
N ASN A 64 -10.12 -0.31 -17.01
CA ASN A 64 -10.15 -0.86 -15.65
C ASN A 64 -9.05 -0.28 -14.73
N PHE A 65 -8.50 0.88 -15.08
CA PHE A 65 -7.38 1.44 -14.34
C PHE A 65 -7.82 2.02 -12.99
N HIS A 66 -7.27 1.49 -11.90
CA HIS A 66 -7.46 2.04 -10.56
C HIS A 66 -6.50 3.20 -10.30
N PHE A 67 -7.05 4.36 -9.94
CA PHE A 67 -6.28 5.56 -9.62
C PHE A 67 -5.92 5.66 -8.14
N ALA A 68 -6.22 4.63 -7.35
CA ALA A 68 -5.83 4.49 -5.95
C ALA A 68 -4.67 3.50 -5.75
N PRO A 69 -3.91 3.58 -4.62
CA PRO A 69 -2.97 2.53 -4.24
C PRO A 69 -3.70 1.22 -3.92
N ARG A 70 -3.22 0.08 -4.46
CA ARG A 70 -3.81 -1.24 -4.19
C ARG A 70 -2.97 -2.01 -3.16
N TYR A 71 -3.29 -1.84 -1.88
CA TYR A 71 -2.56 -2.51 -0.78
C TYR A 71 -2.98 -3.97 -0.57
N ASP A 72 -4.14 -4.36 -1.09
CA ASP A 72 -4.72 -5.67 -0.80
C ASP A 72 -4.17 -6.81 -1.66
N VAL A 73 -3.39 -6.51 -2.71
CA VAL A 73 -2.96 -7.50 -3.72
C VAL A 73 -2.14 -8.65 -3.11
N ASN A 74 -1.33 -8.34 -2.11
CA ASN A 74 -0.41 -9.30 -1.47
C ASN A 74 -0.79 -9.58 -0.02
N LYS A 75 -2.05 -9.37 0.37
CA LYS A 75 -2.53 -9.75 1.70
C LYS A 75 -2.57 -11.28 1.79
N VAL A 76 -1.86 -11.81 2.78
CA VAL A 76 -1.81 -13.25 3.07
C VAL A 76 -3.04 -13.67 3.86
N PHE A 77 -3.37 -12.90 4.90
CA PHE A 77 -4.51 -13.20 5.78
C PHE A 77 -5.75 -12.45 5.34
N PRO A 78 -6.93 -13.10 5.37
CA PRO A 78 -8.19 -12.39 5.39
C PRO A 78 -8.31 -11.58 6.70
N LYS A 79 -9.13 -10.53 6.67
CA LYS A 79 -9.29 -9.58 7.78
C LYS A 79 -9.59 -10.27 9.12
N GLU A 80 -10.46 -11.29 9.10
CA GLU A 80 -10.85 -12.05 10.28
C GLU A 80 -9.66 -12.76 10.95
N LEU A 81 -8.82 -13.44 10.16
CA LEU A 81 -7.61 -14.11 10.66
C LEU A 81 -6.56 -13.10 11.13
N GLU A 82 -6.44 -11.96 10.44
CA GLU A 82 -5.54 -10.88 10.85
C GLU A 82 -5.94 -10.28 12.19
N ASP A 83 -7.24 -10.07 12.42
CA ASP A 83 -7.80 -9.59 13.68
C ASP A 83 -7.55 -10.59 14.82
N GLN A 84 -7.78 -11.88 14.58
CA GLN A 84 -7.49 -12.95 15.56
C GLN A 84 -6.01 -13.02 15.93
N LEU A 85 -5.12 -12.96 14.94
CA LEU A 85 -3.68 -12.98 15.16
C LEU A 85 -3.22 -11.76 15.96
N ARG A 86 -3.74 -10.57 15.64
CA ARG A 86 -3.46 -9.34 16.38
C ARG A 86 -3.86 -9.48 17.84
N ASP A 87 -5.09 -9.93 18.10
CA ASP A 87 -5.64 -10.02 19.45
C ASP A 87 -4.86 -11.05 20.29
N TYR A 88 -4.44 -12.15 19.67
CA TYR A 88 -3.54 -13.13 20.29
C TYR A 88 -2.20 -12.50 20.67
N LEU A 89 -1.53 -11.81 19.75
CA LEU A 89 -0.23 -11.16 20.02
C LEU A 89 -0.31 -10.11 21.14
N LEU A 90 -1.38 -9.31 21.16
CA LEU A 90 -1.62 -8.32 22.21
C LEU A 90 -1.86 -9.00 23.57
N THR A 91 -2.60 -10.09 23.58
CA THR A 91 -2.89 -10.87 24.79
C THR A 91 -1.61 -11.50 25.36
N SER A 92 -0.79 -12.16 24.52
CA SER A 92 0.49 -12.73 24.94
C SER A 92 1.46 -11.66 25.48
N CYS A 93 1.46 -10.47 24.87
CA CYS A 93 2.27 -9.34 25.34
C CYS A 93 1.86 -8.88 26.75
N ARG A 94 0.55 -8.82 27.03
CA ARG A 94 0.02 -8.43 28.35
C ARG A 94 0.28 -9.48 29.43
N MET A 95 0.36 -10.75 29.08
CA MET A 95 0.62 -11.87 30.01
C MET A 95 2.10 -12.02 30.42
N HIS A 96 2.97 -11.04 30.14
CA HIS A 96 4.41 -11.09 30.39
C HIS A 96 5.18 -12.22 29.67
N HIS A 97 4.53 -12.96 28.77
CA HIS A 97 5.12 -13.94 27.83
C HIS A 97 5.16 -13.35 26.41
N GLY A 98 5.73 -12.16 26.28
CA GLY A 98 5.82 -11.47 24.99
C GLY A 98 6.52 -12.32 23.95
N LEU A 99 5.86 -12.53 22.81
CA LEU A 99 6.47 -13.22 21.68
C LEU A 99 7.56 -12.32 21.10
N THR A 100 8.77 -12.86 20.96
CA THR A 100 9.81 -12.20 20.17
C THR A 100 9.33 -12.04 18.73
N ARG A 101 9.87 -11.07 18.00
CA ARG A 101 9.57 -10.87 16.58
C ARG A 101 9.68 -12.17 15.76
N LYS A 102 10.70 -13.00 16.05
CA LYS A 102 10.90 -14.28 15.37
C LYS A 102 9.76 -15.26 15.66
N ASN A 103 9.36 -15.38 16.92
CA ASN A 103 8.27 -16.28 17.31
C ASN A 103 6.92 -15.82 16.72
N ALA A 104 6.66 -14.52 16.68
CA ALA A 104 5.47 -13.97 16.05
C ALA A 104 5.43 -14.25 14.53
N MET A 105 6.57 -14.16 13.83
CA MET A 105 6.66 -14.52 12.41
C MET A 105 6.49 -16.03 12.17
N MET A 106 7.07 -16.88 13.03
CA MET A 106 6.88 -18.33 12.94
C MET A 106 5.42 -18.72 13.16
N LEU A 107 4.76 -18.13 14.17
CA LEU A 107 3.34 -18.31 14.43
C LEU A 107 2.48 -17.91 13.22
N ALA A 108 2.76 -16.75 12.62
CA ALA A 108 2.05 -16.31 11.41
C ALA A 108 2.27 -17.28 10.23
N TYR A 109 3.51 -17.74 10.03
CA TYR A 109 3.82 -18.71 8.97
C TYR A 109 3.08 -20.04 9.18
N GLU A 110 3.09 -20.58 10.39
CA GLU A 110 2.36 -21.80 10.74
C GLU A 110 0.85 -21.61 10.58
N LEU A 111 0.29 -20.48 11.02
CA LEU A 111 -1.12 -20.14 10.83
C LEU A 111 -1.49 -20.13 9.34
N ALA A 112 -0.67 -19.50 8.49
CA ALA A 112 -0.89 -19.47 7.05
C ALA A 112 -0.82 -20.87 6.44
N LYS A 113 0.14 -21.69 6.87
CA LYS A 113 0.32 -23.07 6.41
C LYS A 113 -0.85 -23.97 6.78
N ILE A 114 -1.34 -23.90 8.03
CA ILE A 114 -2.48 -24.69 8.53
C ILE A 114 -3.76 -24.31 7.79
N ASN A 115 -3.96 -23.02 7.49
CA ASN A 115 -5.13 -22.53 6.77
C ASN A 115 -4.99 -22.64 5.23
N ASN A 116 -3.95 -23.30 4.72
CA ASN A 116 -3.67 -23.45 3.28
C ASN A 116 -3.67 -22.12 2.50
N LEU A 117 -3.20 -21.04 3.13
CA LEU A 117 -3.11 -19.71 2.52
C LEU A 117 -1.86 -19.59 1.64
N LYS A 118 -1.84 -18.61 0.75
CA LYS A 118 -0.65 -18.29 -0.05
C LYS A 118 0.37 -17.54 0.81
N TYR A 119 1.51 -18.17 1.11
CA TYR A 119 2.61 -17.59 1.88
C TYR A 119 3.91 -17.57 1.06
N PRO A 120 4.90 -16.71 1.40
CA PRO A 120 6.18 -16.68 0.71
C PRO A 120 6.98 -17.97 0.95
N SER A 121 7.65 -18.46 -0.09
CA SER A 121 8.66 -19.51 0.01
C SER A 121 9.84 -18.99 0.85
N SER A 122 10.34 -19.82 1.77
CA SER A 122 11.43 -19.51 2.71
C SER A 122 12.66 -18.85 2.08
#